data_AF-A0A975QMH7-F1
#
_entry.id   AF-A0A975QMH7-F1
#
_cell.length_a   1.000
_cell.length_b   1.000
_cell.length_c   1.000
_cell.angle_alpha   90.00
_cell.angle_beta   90.00
_cell.angle_gamma   90.00
#
_symmetry.space_group_name_H-M   'P 1'
#
loop_
_entity.id
_entity.type
_entity.pdbx_description
1 polymer ?
#
loop_
_entity_poly.entity_id
_entity_poly.type
_entity_poly.pdbx_seq_one_letter_code
_entity_poly.pdbx_strand_id
1 'polypeptide(L)'
;MFGLTLSLLALTVLFVRVGAANDMRSQAQTAADASVLAAVAGLRDHAARQLSDGVHPMPRYDEEIARSRAETYARNNGGVLTDIRASDNAMGRFGNIVRVEVRGALCQKELTEDGSRAWNDVVCDGEEDASGSFEGTAAAIAIIDLSAECGRESDGLVCGGQDVTDQDQAREFFDVHLIDQEGRFKFDPNSVFGGGAITDCGSLGGLHPQMCAAHEALNQEFPGFYLSAGGYRDEAGSDHGYGQAVDYMMADLGATPTPEMDATAIEVIDFLIANAQDLNVKGIIYNYHIWSPSRDSTGPWMEVRRPANRVYGNPTLDHVDHIHLSAGPPPFR
;
A
#
# COMPACT_ATOMS: atom_id res chain seq x y z
N MET A 1 -26.47 -25.93 -56.85
CA MET A 1 -27.23 -25.43 -55.68
C MET A 1 -26.72 -26.00 -54.36
N PHE A 2 -26.48 -27.32 -54.24
CA PHE A 2 -25.97 -27.95 -53.01
C PHE A 2 -24.68 -27.35 -52.42
N GLY A 3 -23.69 -27.00 -53.25
CA GLY A 3 -22.44 -26.40 -52.76
C GLY A 3 -22.64 -25.01 -52.14
N LEU A 4 -23.45 -24.16 -52.77
CA LEU A 4 -23.76 -22.81 -52.26
C LEU A 4 -24.54 -22.89 -50.94
N THR A 5 -25.52 -23.78 -50.85
CA THR A 5 -26.28 -24.00 -49.60
C THR A 5 -25.40 -24.53 -48.48
N LEU A 6 -24.46 -25.44 -48.77
CA LEU A 6 -23.53 -25.96 -47.78
C LEU A 6 -22.55 -24.88 -47.29
N SER A 7 -22.04 -24.05 -48.20
CA SER A 7 -21.16 -22.93 -47.87
C SER A 7 -21.87 -21.86 -47.05
N LEU A 8 -23.12 -21.49 -47.38
CA LEU A 8 -23.90 -20.53 -46.61
C LEU A 8 -24.21 -21.04 -45.19
N LEU A 9 -24.50 -22.33 -45.05
CA LEU A 9 -24.78 -22.96 -43.77
C LEU A 9 -23.52 -23.02 -42.91
N ALA A 10 -22.38 -23.40 -43.48
CA ALA A 10 -21.07 -23.34 -42.81
C ALA A 10 -20.69 -21.93 -42.37
N LEU A 11 -20.93 -20.92 -43.22
CA LEU A 11 -20.68 -19.51 -42.89
C LEU A 11 -21.58 -19.04 -41.73
N THR A 12 -22.84 -19.45 -41.72
CA THR A 12 -23.79 -19.12 -40.66
C THR A 12 -23.36 -19.71 -39.32
N VAL A 13 -22.93 -20.98 -39.31
CA VAL A 13 -22.40 -21.65 -38.11
C VAL A 13 -21.11 -20.96 -37.61
N LEU A 14 -20.22 -20.55 -38.52
CA LEU A 14 -19.02 -19.79 -38.17
C LEU A 14 -19.38 -18.45 -37.49
N PHE A 15 -20.31 -17.68 -38.06
CA PHE A 15 -20.74 -16.41 -37.46
C PHE A 15 -21.41 -16.59 -36.10
N VAL A 16 -22.19 -17.65 -35.91
CA VAL A 16 -22.75 -18.00 -34.59
C VAL A 16 -21.64 -18.29 -33.58
N ARG A 17 -20.60 -19.05 -33.96
CA ARG A 17 -19.45 -19.33 -33.06
C ARG A 17 -18.66 -18.07 -32.72
N VAL A 18 -18.37 -17.23 -33.69
CA VAL A 18 -17.66 -15.95 -33.46
C VAL A 18 -18.49 -15.02 -32.59
N GLY A 19 -19.80 -14.93 -32.83
CA GLY A 19 -20.71 -14.14 -32.01
C GLY A 19 -20.75 -14.62 -30.56
N ALA A 20 -20.88 -15.93 -30.35
CA ALA A 20 -20.90 -16.51 -29.01
C ALA A 20 -19.55 -16.37 -28.28
N ALA A 21 -18.42 -16.49 -28.97
CA ALA A 21 -17.10 -16.22 -28.39
C ALA A 21 -16.93 -14.75 -27.99
N ASN A 22 -17.42 -13.81 -28.80
CA ASN A 22 -17.39 -12.39 -28.47
C ASN A 22 -18.30 -12.05 -27.28
N ASP A 23 -19.48 -12.68 -27.20
CA ASP A 23 -20.40 -12.52 -26.07
C ASP A 23 -19.79 -13.04 -24.77
N MET A 24 -19.21 -14.26 -24.77
CA MET A 24 -18.50 -14.82 -23.61
C MET A 24 -17.36 -13.93 -23.12
N ARG A 25 -16.57 -13.35 -24.04
CA ARG A 25 -15.49 -12.41 -23.67
C ARG A 25 -16.06 -11.12 -23.06
N SER A 26 -17.13 -10.59 -23.64
CA SER A 26 -17.75 -9.34 -23.16
C SER A 26 -18.38 -9.52 -21.78
N GLN A 27 -19.01 -10.68 -21.53
CA GLN A 27 -19.54 -11.04 -20.22
C GLN A 27 -18.41 -11.23 -19.19
N ALA A 28 -17.35 -11.96 -19.53
CA ALA A 28 -16.19 -12.13 -18.66
C ALA A 28 -15.54 -10.79 -18.29
N GLN A 29 -15.39 -9.87 -19.25
CA GLN A 29 -14.85 -8.53 -18.99
C GLN A 29 -15.76 -7.71 -18.09
N THR A 30 -17.08 -7.71 -18.34
CA THR A 30 -18.06 -7.01 -17.50
C THR A 30 -18.00 -7.53 -16.06
N ALA A 31 -17.88 -8.85 -15.90
CA ALA A 31 -17.73 -9.47 -14.59
C ALA A 31 -16.39 -9.09 -13.93
N ALA A 32 -15.28 -9.08 -14.67
CA ALA A 32 -13.97 -8.65 -14.15
C ALA A 32 -13.98 -7.18 -13.70
N ASP A 33 -14.51 -6.27 -14.52
CA ASP A 33 -14.60 -4.84 -14.20
C ASP A 33 -15.46 -4.59 -12.96
N ALA A 34 -16.63 -5.24 -12.88
CA ALA A 34 -17.51 -5.15 -11.71
C ALA A 34 -16.84 -5.73 -10.45
N SER A 35 -16.14 -6.85 -10.56
CA SER A 35 -15.42 -7.49 -9.46
C SER A 35 -14.29 -6.63 -8.92
N VAL A 36 -13.46 -6.05 -9.80
CA VAL A 36 -12.31 -5.24 -9.35
C VAL A 36 -12.76 -3.92 -8.73
N LEU A 37 -13.78 -3.26 -9.30
CA LEU A 37 -14.35 -2.05 -8.73
C LEU A 37 -14.98 -2.32 -7.35
N ALA A 38 -15.65 -3.47 -7.18
CA ALA A 38 -16.21 -3.87 -5.89
C ALA A 38 -15.12 -4.19 -4.85
N ALA A 39 -14.02 -4.83 -5.27
CA ALA A 39 -12.87 -5.08 -4.41
C ALA A 39 -12.24 -3.78 -3.91
N VAL A 40 -11.93 -2.85 -4.83
CA VAL A 40 -11.34 -1.54 -4.51
C VAL A 40 -12.29 -0.66 -3.70
N ALA A 41 -13.60 -0.74 -3.93
CA ALA A 41 -14.58 -0.06 -3.08
C ALA A 41 -14.52 -0.51 -1.61
N GLY A 42 -14.10 -1.76 -1.34
CA GLY A 42 -13.81 -2.22 0.02
C GLY A 42 -12.65 -1.45 0.67
N LEU A 43 -11.60 -1.18 -0.10
CA LEU A 43 -10.47 -0.34 0.33
C LEU A 43 -10.93 1.09 0.62
N ARG A 44 -11.76 1.65 -0.27
CA ARG A 44 -12.36 2.98 -0.09
C ARG A 44 -13.15 3.08 1.20
N ASP A 45 -14.00 2.10 1.49
CA ASP A 45 -14.81 2.12 2.70
C ASP A 45 -13.97 2.03 3.98
N HIS A 46 -12.82 1.36 3.93
CA HIS A 46 -11.85 1.35 5.03
C HIS A 46 -11.12 2.69 5.16
N ALA A 47 -10.60 3.22 4.06
CA ALA A 47 -9.90 4.49 4.00
C ALA A 47 -10.80 5.67 4.43
N ALA A 48 -12.07 5.66 4.03
CA ALA A 48 -13.06 6.65 4.45
C ALA A 48 -13.36 6.61 5.96
N ARG A 49 -13.35 5.42 6.59
CA ARG A 49 -13.47 5.31 8.06
C ARG A 49 -12.28 5.93 8.76
N GLN A 50 -11.08 5.65 8.27
CA GLN A 50 -9.87 6.24 8.83
C GLN A 50 -9.92 7.77 8.77
N LEU A 51 -10.31 8.32 7.60
CA LEU A 51 -10.50 9.76 7.45
C LEU A 51 -11.54 10.34 8.43
N SER A 52 -12.71 9.71 8.58
CA SER A 52 -13.74 10.18 9.53
C SER A 52 -13.30 10.05 11.00
N ASP A 53 -12.39 9.13 11.28
CA ASP A 53 -11.81 8.93 12.62
C ASP A 53 -10.60 9.86 12.87
N GLY A 54 -10.30 10.79 11.95
CA GLY A 54 -9.18 11.73 12.06
C GLY A 54 -7.80 11.09 11.85
N VAL A 55 -7.75 9.93 11.20
CA VAL A 55 -6.55 9.17 10.85
C VAL A 55 -6.29 9.34 9.36
N HIS A 56 -5.02 9.57 8.98
CA HIS A 56 -4.66 9.61 7.56
C HIS A 56 -4.93 8.22 6.94
N PRO A 57 -5.61 8.13 5.79
CA PRO A 57 -6.10 6.87 5.28
C PRO A 57 -4.94 6.03 4.79
N MET A 58 -4.87 4.79 5.27
CA MET A 58 -3.97 3.77 4.77
C MET A 58 -4.81 2.68 4.11
N PRO A 59 -4.86 2.60 2.77
CA PRO A 59 -5.56 1.53 2.05
C PRO A 59 -4.92 0.17 2.36
N ARG A 60 -5.38 -0.47 3.44
CA ARG A 60 -4.98 -1.82 3.80
C ARG A 60 -5.83 -2.80 3.02
N TYR A 61 -5.18 -3.66 2.25
CA TYR A 61 -5.87 -4.71 1.52
C TYR A 61 -6.27 -5.84 2.47
N ASP A 62 -7.57 -5.90 2.71
CA ASP A 62 -8.22 -7.01 3.38
C ASP A 62 -8.70 -8.00 2.31
N GLU A 63 -7.95 -9.08 2.14
CA GLU A 63 -8.24 -10.10 1.12
C GLU A 63 -9.63 -10.73 1.33
N GLU A 64 -10.07 -10.93 2.57
CA GLU A 64 -11.36 -11.55 2.86
C GLU A 64 -12.51 -10.65 2.40
N ILE A 65 -12.45 -9.34 2.74
CA ILE A 65 -13.44 -8.36 2.31
C ILE A 65 -13.40 -8.16 0.80
N ALA A 66 -12.20 -7.99 0.23
CA ALA A 66 -12.00 -7.75 -1.20
C ALA A 66 -12.49 -8.94 -2.02
N ARG A 67 -12.12 -10.16 -1.64
CA ARG A 67 -12.55 -11.41 -2.28
C ARG A 67 -14.05 -11.60 -2.15
N SER A 68 -14.63 -11.44 -0.95
CA SER A 68 -16.08 -11.59 -0.73
C SER A 68 -16.91 -10.64 -1.62
N ARG A 69 -16.48 -9.38 -1.74
CA ARG A 69 -17.10 -8.39 -2.63
C ARG A 69 -16.90 -8.77 -4.10
N ALA A 70 -15.67 -9.06 -4.50
CA ALA A 70 -15.36 -9.43 -5.88
C ALA A 70 -16.12 -10.69 -6.34
N GLU A 71 -16.26 -11.71 -5.49
CA GLU A 71 -17.03 -12.93 -5.76
C GLU A 71 -18.53 -12.66 -5.90
N THR A 72 -19.08 -11.76 -5.09
CA THR A 72 -20.48 -11.38 -5.18
C THR A 72 -20.76 -10.68 -6.51
N TYR A 73 -19.90 -9.74 -6.89
CA TYR A 73 -20.05 -9.01 -8.15
C TYR A 73 -19.70 -9.87 -9.37
N ALA A 74 -18.76 -10.81 -9.26
CA ALA A 74 -18.50 -11.79 -10.31
C ALA A 74 -19.77 -12.61 -10.59
N ARG A 75 -20.36 -13.21 -9.54
CA ARG A 75 -21.56 -14.05 -9.67
C ARG A 75 -22.76 -13.28 -10.22
N ASN A 76 -22.98 -12.06 -9.75
CA ASN A 76 -24.07 -11.21 -10.24
C ASN A 76 -23.92 -10.84 -11.73
N ASN A 77 -22.69 -10.89 -12.26
CA ASN A 77 -22.38 -10.60 -13.66
C ASN A 77 -22.05 -11.87 -14.46
N GLY A 78 -22.46 -13.05 -13.99
CA GLY A 78 -22.27 -14.31 -14.73
C GLY A 78 -20.82 -14.78 -14.81
N GLY A 79 -20.00 -14.42 -13.83
CA GLY A 79 -18.60 -14.82 -13.72
C GLY A 79 -18.27 -15.54 -12.40
N VAL A 80 -17.11 -16.16 -12.37
CA VAL A 80 -16.48 -16.83 -11.23
C VAL A 80 -15.12 -16.19 -11.04
N LEU A 81 -14.88 -15.61 -9.85
CA LEU A 81 -13.58 -15.07 -9.49
C LEU A 81 -12.57 -16.22 -9.38
N THR A 82 -11.48 -16.16 -10.14
CA THR A 82 -10.42 -17.18 -10.12
C THR A 82 -9.18 -16.70 -9.39
N ASP A 83 -8.85 -15.42 -9.51
CA ASP A 83 -7.72 -14.81 -8.80
C ASP A 83 -8.06 -13.38 -8.37
N ILE A 84 -7.47 -12.96 -7.26
CA ILE A 84 -7.52 -11.57 -6.79
C ILE A 84 -6.26 -11.27 -6.00
N ARG A 85 -5.67 -10.11 -6.29
CA ARG A 85 -4.49 -9.63 -5.59
C ARG A 85 -4.45 -8.11 -5.58
N ALA A 86 -3.91 -7.52 -4.53
CA ALA A 86 -3.42 -6.15 -4.62
C ALA A 86 -2.06 -6.14 -5.35
N SER A 87 -1.85 -5.17 -6.22
CA SER A 87 -0.53 -4.92 -6.82
C SER A 87 0.29 -4.06 -5.86
N ASP A 88 1.01 -4.70 -4.93
CA ASP A 88 2.30 -4.27 -4.37
C ASP A 88 2.99 -5.38 -3.55
N ASN A 89 4.29 -5.22 -3.32
CA ASN A 89 5.33 -6.18 -3.02
C ASN A 89 5.23 -6.85 -1.64
N ALA A 90 6.01 -7.92 -1.49
CA ALA A 90 6.06 -8.87 -0.38
C ALA A 90 4.86 -9.81 -0.19
N MET A 91 3.58 -9.42 -0.35
CA MET A 91 2.47 -10.38 -0.07
C MET A 91 1.05 -9.94 -0.50
N GLY A 92 0.87 -8.82 -1.23
CA GLY A 92 -0.44 -8.37 -1.71
C GLY A 92 -1.40 -7.87 -0.63
N ARG A 93 -0.89 -7.28 0.47
CA ARG A 93 -1.67 -6.85 1.65
C ARG A 93 -1.76 -5.32 1.87
N PHE A 94 -0.97 -4.57 1.14
CA PHE A 94 -0.95 -3.11 1.15
C PHE A 94 -0.82 -2.67 -0.30
N GLY A 95 -1.75 -1.86 -0.77
CA GLY A 95 -1.80 -1.49 -2.18
C GLY A 95 -3.10 -0.78 -2.50
N ASN A 96 -2.98 0.28 -3.28
CA ASN A 96 -4.12 1.03 -3.80
C ASN A 96 -4.58 0.51 -5.17
N ILE A 97 -3.88 -0.47 -5.74
CA ILE A 97 -4.22 -1.12 -7.01
C ILE A 97 -4.66 -2.56 -6.72
N VAL A 98 -5.79 -2.99 -7.28
CA VAL A 98 -6.25 -4.38 -7.22
C VAL A 98 -6.38 -4.92 -8.63
N ARG A 99 -5.94 -6.17 -8.82
CA ARG A 99 -6.14 -6.96 -10.02
C ARG A 99 -7.01 -8.17 -9.69
N VAL A 100 -7.97 -8.45 -10.56
CA VAL A 100 -8.78 -9.67 -10.52
C VAL A 100 -8.61 -10.45 -11.81
N GLU A 101 -8.81 -11.75 -11.72
CA GLU A 101 -9.05 -12.63 -12.86
C GLU A 101 -10.42 -13.29 -12.68
N VAL A 102 -11.23 -13.26 -13.73
CA VAL A 102 -12.58 -13.81 -13.74
C VAL A 102 -12.75 -14.71 -14.94
N ARG A 103 -13.45 -15.81 -14.70
CA ARG A 103 -13.89 -16.80 -15.68
C ARG A 103 -15.40 -16.69 -15.86
N GLY A 104 -15.91 -16.79 -17.08
CA GLY A 104 -17.36 -16.85 -17.33
C GLY A 104 -17.99 -18.07 -16.66
N ALA A 105 -19.24 -17.95 -16.21
CA ALA A 105 -20.00 -19.05 -15.63
C ALA A 105 -20.53 -20.05 -16.68
N LEU A 106 -20.50 -19.66 -17.95
CA LEU A 106 -20.91 -20.46 -19.10
C LEU A 106 -19.67 -20.95 -19.87
N CYS A 107 -19.68 -22.22 -20.26
CA CYS A 107 -18.71 -22.81 -21.18
C CYS A 107 -19.39 -23.38 -22.42
N GLN A 108 -18.68 -23.32 -23.54
CA GLN A 108 -19.01 -24.11 -24.72
C GLN A 108 -18.33 -25.47 -24.63
N LYS A 109 -19.06 -26.55 -24.89
CA LYS A 109 -18.49 -27.89 -25.02
C LYS A 109 -18.55 -28.37 -26.47
N GLU A 110 -17.63 -29.26 -26.84
CA GLU A 110 -17.81 -30.03 -28.08
C GLU A 110 -19.12 -30.83 -28.03
N LEU A 111 -19.82 -30.87 -29.17
CA LEU A 111 -21.05 -31.66 -29.32
C LEU A 111 -20.72 -33.14 -29.15
N THR A 112 -21.49 -33.84 -28.33
CA THR A 112 -21.46 -35.29 -28.29
C THR A 112 -22.03 -35.84 -29.61
N GLU A 113 -21.44 -36.91 -30.16
CA GLU A 113 -21.86 -37.51 -31.45
C GLU A 113 -23.35 -37.94 -31.46
N ASP A 114 -23.95 -38.12 -30.29
CA ASP A 114 -25.36 -38.52 -30.10
C ASP A 114 -26.36 -37.34 -30.10
N GLY A 115 -25.88 -36.08 -30.12
CA GLY A 115 -26.72 -34.88 -30.11
C GLY A 115 -27.50 -34.66 -28.82
N SER A 116 -27.15 -35.34 -27.73
CA SER A 116 -27.90 -35.29 -26.46
C SER A 116 -27.66 -34.01 -25.64
N ARG A 117 -26.66 -33.19 -26.02
CA ARG A 117 -26.35 -31.90 -25.36
C ARG A 117 -26.51 -30.72 -26.32
N ALA A 118 -27.26 -29.72 -25.87
CA ALA A 118 -27.37 -28.44 -26.57
C ALA A 118 -26.08 -27.62 -26.39
N TRP A 119 -25.64 -26.97 -27.46
CA TRP A 119 -24.38 -26.22 -27.59
C TRP A 119 -24.19 -24.98 -26.68
N ASN A 120 -25.26 -24.42 -26.08
CA ASN A 120 -25.27 -23.03 -25.61
C ASN A 120 -25.57 -22.87 -24.11
N ASP A 121 -25.67 -23.96 -23.34
CA ASP A 121 -26.22 -23.85 -21.98
C ASP A 121 -25.64 -24.91 -21.05
N VAL A 122 -24.32 -24.86 -20.86
CA VAL A 122 -23.63 -25.68 -19.86
C VAL A 122 -23.07 -24.74 -18.81
N VAL A 123 -23.60 -24.88 -17.58
CA VAL A 123 -23.06 -24.25 -16.37
C VAL A 123 -21.90 -25.10 -15.90
N CYS A 124 -20.73 -24.49 -15.69
CA CYS A 124 -19.48 -25.22 -15.47
C CYS A 124 -19.08 -25.03 -14.00
N ASP A 125 -19.38 -26.04 -13.19
CA ASP A 125 -19.20 -26.07 -11.73
C ASP A 125 -17.77 -26.40 -11.28
N GLY A 126 -16.88 -26.71 -12.23
CA GLY A 126 -15.46 -26.92 -11.97
C GLY A 126 -15.05 -28.37 -11.70
N GLU A 127 -15.95 -29.34 -11.82
CA GLU A 127 -15.65 -30.78 -11.65
C GLU A 127 -15.29 -31.50 -12.96
N GLU A 128 -15.05 -30.77 -14.05
CA GLU A 128 -15.07 -31.32 -15.42
C GLU A 128 -13.66 -31.47 -16.04
N ASP A 129 -13.46 -32.55 -16.82
CA ASP A 129 -12.21 -32.80 -17.56
C ASP A 129 -11.89 -31.64 -18.52
N ALA A 130 -10.77 -30.96 -18.26
CA ALA A 130 -10.30 -29.74 -18.93
C ALA A 130 -10.01 -29.85 -20.44
N SER A 131 -10.30 -30.97 -21.10
CA SER A 131 -9.92 -31.25 -22.49
C SER A 131 -10.97 -30.90 -23.55
N GLY A 132 -12.17 -30.42 -23.16
CA GLY A 132 -13.28 -30.21 -24.11
C GLY A 132 -14.21 -29.02 -23.88
N SER A 133 -13.90 -28.09 -22.95
CA SER A 133 -14.69 -26.89 -22.68
C SER A 133 -13.92 -25.60 -23.05
N PHE A 134 -14.62 -24.64 -23.65
CA PHE A 134 -14.12 -23.29 -23.93
C PHE A 134 -14.87 -22.28 -23.06
N GLU A 135 -14.11 -21.45 -22.35
CA GLU A 135 -14.62 -20.47 -21.39
C GLU A 135 -14.07 -19.08 -21.72
N GLY A 136 -14.86 -18.03 -21.45
CA GLY A 136 -14.35 -16.67 -21.49
C GLY A 136 -13.55 -16.37 -20.22
N THR A 137 -12.32 -15.87 -20.34
CA THR A 137 -11.55 -15.34 -19.22
C THR A 137 -11.23 -13.87 -19.45
N ALA A 138 -11.19 -13.09 -18.37
CA ALA A 138 -10.84 -11.68 -18.40
C ALA A 138 -10.09 -11.30 -17.12
N ALA A 139 -9.27 -10.25 -17.23
CA ALA A 139 -8.64 -9.62 -16.10
C ALA A 139 -8.99 -8.13 -16.11
N ALA A 140 -9.10 -7.55 -14.92
CA ALA A 140 -9.34 -6.12 -14.75
C ALA A 140 -8.47 -5.60 -13.61
N ILE A 141 -8.09 -4.33 -13.73
CA ILE A 141 -7.25 -3.62 -12.76
C ILE A 141 -7.96 -2.32 -12.41
N ALA A 142 -8.06 -2.02 -11.12
CA ALA A 142 -8.57 -0.75 -10.63
C ALA A 142 -7.68 -0.17 -9.55
N ILE A 143 -7.73 1.14 -9.39
CA ILE A 143 -7.00 1.90 -8.40
C ILE A 143 -7.95 2.71 -7.53
N ILE A 144 -7.55 2.95 -6.28
CA ILE A 144 -8.12 3.98 -5.41
C ILE A 144 -7.12 5.14 -5.27
N ASP A 145 -7.59 6.35 -5.55
CA ASP A 145 -6.81 7.57 -5.39
C ASP A 145 -7.48 8.52 -4.42
N LEU A 146 -6.70 9.10 -3.51
CA LEU A 146 -7.15 10.24 -2.72
C LEU A 146 -7.07 11.49 -3.60
N SER A 147 -8.23 11.99 -4.01
CA SER A 147 -8.38 13.11 -4.95
C SER A 147 -8.32 14.48 -4.26
N ALA A 148 -8.45 14.52 -2.94
CA ALA A 148 -8.40 15.73 -2.14
C ALA A 148 -7.07 15.86 -1.38
N GLU A 149 -6.56 17.09 -1.30
CA GLU A 149 -5.44 17.39 -0.40
C GLU A 149 -5.93 17.33 1.05
N CYS A 150 -5.28 16.50 1.85
CA CYS A 150 -5.60 16.31 3.26
C CYS A 150 -4.42 16.74 4.13
N GLY A 151 -4.70 17.52 5.18
CA GLY A 151 -3.71 17.99 6.17
C GLY A 151 -4.30 18.00 7.58
N ARG A 152 -3.44 18.01 8.60
CA ARG A 152 -3.89 18.23 9.99
C ARG A 152 -3.82 19.72 10.31
N GLU A 153 -4.94 20.27 10.79
CA GLU A 153 -5.03 21.61 11.38
C GLU A 153 -5.23 21.51 12.90
N SER A 154 -5.33 22.65 13.60
CA SER A 154 -5.46 22.68 15.08
C SER A 154 -6.70 21.95 15.59
N ASP A 155 -7.74 21.84 14.76
CA ASP A 155 -9.06 21.36 15.14
C ASP A 155 -9.37 19.95 14.60
N GLY A 156 -8.49 19.36 13.77
CA GLY A 156 -8.70 18.03 13.21
C GLY A 156 -7.99 17.76 11.88
N LEU A 157 -8.39 16.66 11.22
CA LEU A 157 -7.97 16.32 9.87
C LEU A 157 -8.91 17.03 8.87
N VAL A 158 -8.33 17.85 8.01
CA VAL A 158 -9.01 18.66 6.99
C VAL A 158 -8.67 18.11 5.62
N CYS A 159 -9.68 17.77 4.82
CA CYS A 159 -9.52 17.33 3.43
C CYS A 159 -10.30 18.24 2.50
N GLY A 160 -9.66 18.74 1.43
CA GLY A 160 -10.32 19.65 0.49
C GLY A 160 -10.81 20.96 1.13
N GLY A 161 -10.19 21.38 2.25
CA GLY A 161 -10.59 22.56 3.01
C GLY A 161 -11.83 22.38 3.90
N GLN A 162 -12.23 21.13 4.18
CA GLN A 162 -13.35 20.80 5.06
C GLN A 162 -12.93 19.82 6.15
N ASP A 163 -13.49 19.96 7.35
CA ASP A 163 -13.33 18.96 8.42
C ASP A 163 -13.97 17.64 7.98
N VAL A 164 -13.26 16.54 8.23
CA VAL A 164 -13.75 15.20 7.92
C VAL A 164 -14.26 14.52 9.19
N THR A 165 -15.57 14.57 9.41
CA THR A 165 -16.21 13.98 10.60
C THR A 165 -17.19 12.86 10.27
N ASP A 166 -17.46 12.63 8.98
CA ASP A 166 -18.46 11.68 8.49
C ASP A 166 -17.87 10.75 7.44
N GLN A 167 -18.20 9.45 7.54
CA GLN A 167 -17.65 8.44 6.65
C GLN A 167 -18.20 8.58 5.21
N ASP A 168 -19.47 8.94 5.04
CA ASP A 168 -20.05 9.07 3.70
C ASP A 168 -19.48 10.28 2.98
N GLN A 169 -19.25 11.40 3.69
CA GLN A 169 -18.47 12.53 3.18
C GLN A 169 -17.03 12.11 2.85
N ALA A 170 -16.37 11.35 3.73
CA ALA A 170 -14.99 10.91 3.51
C ALA A 170 -14.83 10.04 2.26
N ARG A 171 -15.86 9.28 1.87
CA ARG A 171 -15.85 8.48 0.63
C ARG A 171 -15.76 9.34 -0.62
N GLU A 172 -16.26 10.57 -0.61
CA GLU A 172 -16.24 11.47 -1.77
C GLU A 172 -14.83 11.93 -2.13
N PHE A 173 -13.89 11.89 -1.17
CA PHE A 173 -12.49 12.24 -1.42
C PHE A 173 -11.71 11.16 -2.16
N PHE A 174 -12.25 9.94 -2.27
CA PHE A 174 -11.60 8.84 -2.96
C PHE A 174 -12.23 8.57 -4.32
N ASP A 175 -11.39 8.60 -5.35
CA ASP A 175 -11.77 8.14 -6.68
C ASP A 175 -11.43 6.66 -6.85
N VAL A 176 -12.33 5.92 -7.48
CA VAL A 176 -12.14 4.49 -7.80
C VAL A 176 -12.40 4.31 -9.28
N HIS A 177 -11.36 3.95 -10.02
CA HIS A 177 -11.45 3.82 -11.47
C HIS A 177 -10.60 2.67 -12.02
N LEU A 178 -10.96 2.21 -13.22
CA LEU A 178 -10.22 1.18 -13.96
C LEU A 178 -8.95 1.77 -14.57
N ILE A 179 -7.87 0.98 -14.60
CA ILE A 179 -6.62 1.31 -15.26
C ILE A 179 -6.21 0.22 -16.26
N ASP A 180 -5.43 0.58 -17.26
CA ASP A 180 -5.06 -0.28 -18.40
C ASP A 180 -3.81 -1.14 -18.14
N GLN A 181 -2.99 -0.76 -17.17
CA GLN A 181 -1.77 -1.47 -16.78
C GLN A 181 -1.49 -1.27 -15.29
N GLU A 182 -0.84 -2.25 -14.66
CA GLU A 182 -0.23 -2.06 -13.34
C GLU A 182 0.86 -0.98 -13.51
N GLY A 183 0.61 0.24 -13.03
CA GLY A 183 1.51 1.37 -13.16
C GLY A 183 2.80 1.24 -12.32
N ARG A 184 3.72 2.20 -12.45
CA ARG A 184 4.76 2.44 -11.43
C ARG A 184 4.11 3.13 -10.24
N PHE A 185 4.24 2.52 -9.07
CA PHE A 185 3.66 2.92 -7.79
C PHE A 185 3.85 4.43 -7.48
N LYS A 186 2.82 5.06 -6.89
CA LYS A 186 2.90 6.40 -6.30
C LYS A 186 3.31 6.36 -4.81
N PHE A 187 3.45 5.16 -4.25
CA PHE A 187 3.76 4.88 -2.84
C PHE A 187 4.82 3.76 -2.77
N ASP A 188 5.88 3.96 -1.97
CA ASP A 188 6.92 2.95 -1.72
C ASP A 188 6.51 2.06 -0.52
N PRO A 189 6.34 0.74 -0.71
CA PRO A 189 5.83 -0.23 0.28
C PRO A 189 6.79 -0.59 1.41
N ASN A 190 7.97 0.02 1.51
CA ASN A 190 8.82 -0.16 2.69
C ASN A 190 8.52 0.86 3.79
N SER A 191 7.97 2.03 3.44
CA SER A 191 7.68 3.09 4.40
C SER A 191 6.50 2.76 5.32
N VAL A 192 6.76 2.66 6.63
CA VAL A 192 5.71 2.91 7.62
C VAL A 192 5.80 4.35 8.09
N PHE A 193 4.65 4.92 8.42
CA PHE A 193 4.58 6.31 8.84
C PHE A 193 4.03 6.38 10.26
N GLY A 194 4.81 6.96 11.17
CA GLY A 194 4.36 7.34 12.51
C GLY A 194 3.15 8.28 12.48
N GLY A 195 2.75 8.80 11.32
CA GLY A 195 1.45 9.43 11.11
C GLY A 195 1.33 10.81 11.76
N GLY A 196 2.45 11.34 12.27
CA GLY A 196 2.56 12.69 12.78
C GLY A 196 2.59 13.71 11.65
N ALA A 197 2.21 14.94 11.99
CA ALA A 197 2.36 16.05 11.08
C ALA A 197 3.85 16.28 10.76
N ILE A 198 4.14 16.57 9.50
CA ILE A 198 5.47 17.03 9.10
C ILE A 198 5.80 18.27 9.95
N THR A 199 6.90 18.18 10.66
CA THR A 199 7.36 19.23 11.56
C THR A 199 8.35 20.11 10.81
N ASP A 200 8.14 21.42 10.81
CA ASP A 200 9.10 22.34 10.22
C ASP A 200 10.35 22.44 11.10
N CYS A 201 11.54 22.48 10.48
CA CYS A 201 12.79 22.65 11.21
C CYS A 201 12.78 23.88 12.15
N GLY A 202 12.13 24.98 11.76
CA GLY A 202 11.99 26.18 12.58
C GLY A 202 11.22 25.96 13.89
N SER A 203 10.37 24.95 13.96
CA SER A 203 9.60 24.58 15.17
C SER A 203 10.39 23.72 16.16
N LEU A 204 11.56 23.19 15.75
CA LEU A 204 12.40 22.29 16.54
C LEU A 204 13.43 23.02 17.41
N GLY A 205 13.09 24.24 17.87
CA GLY A 205 13.81 24.96 18.93
C GLY A 205 15.16 25.57 18.54
N GLY A 206 15.54 25.58 17.26
CA GLY A 206 16.81 26.15 16.79
C GLY A 206 17.87 25.10 16.49
N LEU A 207 17.58 24.25 15.50
CA LEU A 207 18.52 23.25 15.03
C LEU A 207 19.76 23.89 14.38
N HIS A 208 20.89 23.19 14.51
CA HIS A 208 22.07 23.46 13.73
C HIS A 208 21.76 23.27 12.23
N PRO A 209 22.30 24.10 11.31
CA PRO A 209 21.93 24.03 9.88
C PRO A 209 22.08 22.65 9.24
N GLN A 210 23.10 21.88 9.64
CA GLN A 210 23.31 20.51 9.13
C GLN A 210 22.24 19.52 9.63
N MET A 211 21.81 19.64 10.90
CA MET A 211 20.71 18.81 11.42
C MET A 211 19.38 19.22 10.77
N CYS A 212 19.16 20.52 10.57
CA CYS A 212 18.01 21.05 9.85
C CYS A 212 17.93 20.47 8.42
N ALA A 213 19.03 20.50 7.67
CA ALA A 213 19.09 19.94 6.31
C ALA A 213 18.83 18.42 6.30
N ALA A 214 19.38 17.67 7.28
CA ALA A 214 19.10 16.25 7.41
C ALA A 214 17.63 15.97 7.72
N HIS A 215 17.01 16.77 8.59
CA HIS A 215 15.59 16.69 8.91
C HIS A 215 14.69 16.99 7.70
N GLU A 216 15.00 18.04 6.93
CA GLU A 216 14.28 18.38 5.70
C GLU A 216 14.40 17.28 4.64
N ALA A 217 15.59 16.68 4.49
CA ALA A 217 15.79 15.55 3.59
C ALA A 217 14.96 14.33 4.01
N LEU A 218 14.91 14.01 5.31
CA LEU A 218 14.06 12.93 5.82
C LEU A 218 12.57 13.23 5.65
N ASN A 219 12.12 14.46 5.85
CA ASN A 219 10.71 14.82 5.61
C ASN A 219 10.32 14.74 4.13
N GLN A 220 11.27 14.94 3.21
CA GLN A 220 11.06 14.77 1.77
C GLN A 220 11.03 13.30 1.35
N GLU A 221 11.94 12.49 1.89
CA GLU A 221 12.07 11.07 1.55
C GLU A 221 11.01 10.21 2.26
N PHE A 222 10.74 10.49 3.54
CA PHE A 222 9.83 9.75 4.40
C PHE A 222 8.81 10.68 5.07
N PRO A 223 7.91 11.32 4.31
CA PRO A 223 6.97 12.29 4.87
C PRO A 223 6.09 11.69 5.97
N GLY A 224 6.20 12.20 7.20
CA GLY A 224 5.37 11.77 8.34
C GLY A 224 5.80 10.44 8.98
N PHE A 225 7.07 10.04 8.84
CA PHE A 225 7.55 8.76 9.39
C PHE A 225 7.51 8.64 10.92
N TYR A 226 7.31 9.75 11.63
CA TYR A 226 7.28 9.85 13.09
C TYR A 226 5.93 10.35 13.59
N LEU A 227 5.59 10.07 14.86
CA LEU A 227 4.44 10.63 15.57
C LEU A 227 4.66 12.09 15.95
N SER A 228 5.87 12.40 16.40
CA SER A 228 6.32 13.75 16.72
C SER A 228 7.84 13.82 16.65
N ALA A 229 8.38 15.01 16.37
CA ALA A 229 9.81 15.28 16.39
C ALA A 229 10.18 16.22 17.55
N GLY A 230 11.22 15.87 18.30
CA GLY A 230 11.77 16.65 19.39
C GLY A 230 13.18 17.16 19.05
N GLY A 231 13.37 18.47 18.96
CA GLY A 231 14.61 19.09 18.53
C GLY A 231 15.47 19.63 19.67
N TYR A 232 15.95 20.87 19.51
CA TYR A 232 16.78 21.55 20.50
C TYR A 232 16.10 21.60 21.87
N ARG A 233 16.87 21.25 22.90
CA ARG A 233 16.54 21.39 24.32
C ARG A 233 17.82 21.71 25.08
N ASP A 234 17.75 22.60 26.07
CA ASP A 234 18.90 23.01 26.89
C ASP A 234 19.35 21.87 27.82
N GLU A 235 20.10 20.93 27.24
CA GLU A 235 20.58 19.72 27.88
C GLU A 235 22.10 19.62 27.77
N ALA A 236 22.77 19.96 28.86
CA ALA A 236 24.23 19.97 28.92
C ALA A 236 24.81 18.58 28.67
N GLY A 237 25.70 18.48 27.67
CA GLY A 237 26.38 17.24 27.32
C GLY A 237 25.60 16.35 26.34
N SER A 238 24.42 16.76 25.89
CA SER A 238 23.65 16.08 24.83
C SER A 238 23.76 16.85 23.52
N ASP A 239 23.64 16.16 22.38
CA ASP A 239 23.61 16.81 21.07
C ASP A 239 22.34 17.65 20.84
N HIS A 240 21.26 17.41 21.58
CA HIS A 240 20.11 18.32 21.61
C HIS A 240 20.49 19.72 22.09
N GLY A 241 21.38 19.84 23.09
CA GLY A 241 21.86 21.13 23.61
C GLY A 241 22.67 21.96 22.63
N TYR A 242 23.09 21.36 21.50
CA TYR A 242 23.79 22.02 20.41
C TYR A 242 22.93 22.15 19.14
N GLY A 243 21.64 21.76 19.21
CA GLY A 243 20.74 21.70 18.05
C GLY A 243 21.17 20.65 17.02
N GLN A 244 21.97 19.67 17.42
CA GLN A 244 22.57 18.66 16.55
C GLN A 244 21.88 17.30 16.64
N ALA A 245 20.72 17.24 17.31
CA ALA A 245 19.93 16.02 17.42
C ALA A 245 18.44 16.29 17.26
N VAL A 246 17.75 15.28 16.74
CA VAL A 246 16.29 15.19 16.71
C VAL A 246 15.88 13.78 17.15
N ASP A 247 14.92 13.72 18.08
CA ASP A 247 14.24 12.50 18.47
C ASP A 247 12.97 12.36 17.63
N TYR A 248 12.88 11.28 16.85
CA TYR A 248 11.73 10.95 16.02
C TYR A 248 10.93 9.85 16.71
N MET A 249 9.79 10.22 17.30
CA MET A 249 8.96 9.28 18.04
C MET A 249 8.33 8.27 17.09
N MET A 250 8.63 6.98 17.31
CA MET A 250 8.05 5.84 16.58
C MET A 250 6.88 5.23 17.34
N ALA A 251 6.83 5.45 18.66
CA ALA A 251 5.71 5.13 19.53
C ALA A 251 5.43 6.30 20.48
N ASP A 252 4.30 6.24 21.19
CA ASP A 252 4.04 7.17 22.29
C ASP A 252 5.18 7.13 23.31
N LEU A 253 5.38 8.26 24.00
CA LEU A 253 6.42 8.37 25.02
C LEU A 253 6.29 7.26 26.07
N GLY A 254 7.34 6.45 26.20
CA GLY A 254 7.43 5.34 27.14
C GLY A 254 6.76 4.04 26.66
N ALA A 255 6.24 4.00 25.44
CA ALA A 255 5.64 2.81 24.83
C ALA A 255 6.68 2.00 24.02
N THR A 256 6.23 0.88 23.44
CA THR A 256 7.03 0.09 22.50
C THR A 256 6.38 0.22 21.12
N PRO A 257 7.14 0.49 20.05
CA PRO A 257 6.64 0.46 18.68
C PRO A 257 5.98 -0.88 18.35
N THR A 258 4.93 -0.86 17.52
CA THR A 258 4.43 -2.11 16.92
C THR A 258 5.51 -2.68 15.98
N PRO A 259 5.43 -3.96 15.59
CA PRO A 259 6.37 -4.54 14.63
C PRO A 259 6.48 -3.74 13.32
N GLU A 260 5.38 -3.11 12.89
CA GLU A 260 5.36 -2.25 11.71
C GLU A 260 6.11 -0.92 11.97
N MET A 261 5.85 -0.23 13.08
CA MET A 261 6.59 0.98 13.46
C MET A 261 8.09 0.72 13.66
N ASP A 262 8.45 -0.47 14.15
CA ASP A 262 9.85 -0.89 14.22
C ASP A 262 10.46 -1.13 12.83
N ALA A 263 9.70 -1.74 11.90
CA ALA A 263 10.15 -1.95 10.53
C ALA A 263 10.46 -0.64 9.78
N THR A 264 9.62 0.40 9.96
CA THR A 264 9.90 1.74 9.40
C THR A 264 11.12 2.34 10.05
N ALA A 265 11.24 2.23 11.38
CA ALA A 265 12.39 2.78 12.06
C ALA A 265 13.68 2.20 11.48
N ILE A 266 13.69 0.88 11.23
CA ILE A 266 14.82 0.19 10.60
C ILE A 266 15.08 0.71 9.19
N GLU A 267 14.04 0.90 8.35
CA GLU A 267 14.22 1.42 6.99
C GLU A 267 14.80 2.85 6.98
N VAL A 268 14.25 3.74 7.80
CA VAL A 268 14.74 5.12 7.92
C VAL A 268 16.18 5.13 8.41
N ILE A 269 16.52 4.25 9.36
CA ILE A 269 17.90 4.12 9.86
C ILE A 269 18.83 3.56 8.78
N ASP A 270 18.39 2.59 7.97
CA ASP A 270 19.18 2.05 6.86
C ASP A 270 19.49 3.14 5.82
N PHE A 271 18.51 3.98 5.49
CA PHE A 271 18.71 5.16 4.64
C PHE A 271 19.72 6.14 5.26
N LEU A 272 19.60 6.43 6.55
CA LEU A 272 20.51 7.32 7.27
C LEU A 272 21.95 6.81 7.28
N ILE A 273 22.14 5.49 7.45
CA ILE A 273 23.46 4.86 7.42
C ILE A 273 24.05 4.90 6.01
N ALA A 274 23.25 4.58 4.99
CA ALA A 274 23.67 4.61 3.59
C ALA A 274 24.09 6.01 3.13
N ASN A 275 23.42 7.06 3.63
CA ASN A 275 23.64 8.45 3.26
C ASN A 275 24.37 9.28 4.33
N ALA A 276 25.03 8.62 5.29
CA ALA A 276 25.55 9.26 6.50
C ALA A 276 26.52 10.43 6.23
N GLN A 277 27.36 10.31 5.20
CA GLN A 277 28.30 11.37 4.82
C GLN A 277 27.58 12.61 4.28
N ASP A 278 26.63 12.41 3.36
CA ASP A 278 25.92 13.50 2.68
C ASP A 278 24.97 14.23 3.65
N LEU A 279 24.37 13.48 4.58
CA LEU A 279 23.48 14.01 5.60
C LEU A 279 24.22 14.48 6.87
N ASN A 280 25.56 14.44 6.90
CA ASN A 280 26.38 14.79 8.07
C ASN A 280 26.00 14.03 9.35
N VAL A 281 25.53 12.79 9.22
CA VAL A 281 25.17 11.93 10.36
C VAL A 281 26.42 11.60 11.16
N LYS A 282 26.35 11.77 12.48
CA LYS A 282 27.44 11.42 13.40
C LYS A 282 27.05 10.31 14.38
N GLY A 283 25.77 10.06 14.56
CA GLY A 283 25.28 9.04 15.48
C GLY A 283 23.80 8.73 15.33
N ILE A 284 23.43 7.48 15.55
CA ILE A 284 22.05 6.99 15.61
C ILE A 284 21.92 6.11 16.85
N ILE A 285 20.84 6.29 17.63
CA ILE A 285 20.47 5.41 18.75
C ILE A 285 19.03 4.97 18.53
N TYR A 286 18.79 3.67 18.61
CA TYR A 286 17.45 3.09 18.50
C TYR A 286 17.42 1.70 19.15
N ASN A 287 16.34 1.41 19.88
CA ASN A 287 16.00 0.10 20.44
C ASN A 287 17.20 -0.60 21.10
N TYR A 288 17.79 0.03 22.14
CA TYR A 288 18.97 -0.44 22.90
C TYR A 288 20.32 -0.48 22.13
N HIS A 289 20.37 -0.01 20.89
CA HIS A 289 21.56 -0.06 20.05
C HIS A 289 21.99 1.31 19.56
N ILE A 290 23.25 1.39 19.15
CA ILE A 290 23.90 2.62 18.71
C ILE A 290 24.80 2.35 17.51
N TRP A 291 24.91 3.34 16.62
CA TRP A 291 25.83 3.33 15.48
C TRP A 291 26.46 4.72 15.29
N SER A 292 27.72 4.76 14.86
CA SER A 292 28.39 5.99 14.43
C SER A 292 29.40 5.69 13.31
N PRO A 293 29.45 6.51 12.23
CA PRO A 293 30.39 6.30 11.13
C PRO A 293 31.86 6.44 11.56
N SER A 294 32.12 7.04 12.73
CA SER A 294 33.48 7.16 13.28
C SER A 294 33.99 5.88 13.95
N ARG A 295 33.11 4.90 14.22
CA ARG A 295 33.43 3.68 14.97
C ARG A 295 32.96 2.40 14.31
N ASP A 296 31.86 2.47 13.57
CA ASP A 296 31.09 1.33 13.08
C ASP A 296 31.09 1.31 11.54
N SER A 297 30.95 0.13 10.92
CA SER A 297 30.90 -0.01 9.47
C SER A 297 29.56 0.46 8.87
N THR A 298 29.54 0.78 7.58
CA THR A 298 28.30 1.06 6.82
C THR A 298 27.67 -0.24 6.32
N GLY A 299 26.35 -0.36 6.43
CA GLY A 299 25.56 -1.53 6.03
C GLY A 299 24.18 -1.53 6.71
N PRO A 300 23.37 -2.58 6.53
CA PRO A 300 22.06 -2.68 7.18
C PRO A 300 22.19 -2.59 8.71
N TRP A 301 21.31 -1.85 9.37
CA TRP A 301 21.28 -1.56 10.80
C TRP A 301 21.47 -2.81 11.65
N MET A 302 20.76 -3.88 11.31
CA MET A 302 20.79 -5.15 12.04
C MET A 302 22.17 -5.82 12.03
N GLU A 303 23.03 -5.48 11.08
CA GLU A 303 24.38 -6.03 10.92
C GLU A 303 25.46 -5.12 11.51
N VAL A 304 25.25 -3.80 11.50
CA VAL A 304 26.29 -2.82 11.86
C VAL A 304 26.10 -2.14 13.21
N ARG A 305 24.90 -2.25 13.81
CA ARG A 305 24.64 -1.68 15.14
C ARG A 305 25.40 -2.41 16.23
N ARG A 306 25.77 -1.70 17.28
CA ARG A 306 26.34 -2.28 18.51
C ARG A 306 25.45 -1.97 19.72
N PRO A 307 25.51 -2.78 20.79
CA PRO A 307 24.77 -2.48 22.01
C PRO A 307 25.15 -1.11 22.59
N ALA A 308 24.16 -0.38 23.09
CA ALA A 308 24.41 0.83 23.88
C ALA A 308 25.14 0.48 25.19
N ASN A 309 25.91 1.42 25.73
CA ASN A 309 26.76 1.17 26.90
C ASN A 309 25.94 0.87 28.18
N ARG A 310 24.66 1.23 28.21
CA ARG A 310 23.80 1.11 29.38
C ARG A 310 22.37 0.83 28.96
N VAL A 311 21.72 -0.06 29.70
CA VAL A 311 20.27 -0.32 29.63
C VAL A 311 19.65 0.15 30.94
N TYR A 312 18.59 0.94 30.86
CA TYR A 312 17.92 1.59 31.98
C TYR A 312 16.64 0.85 32.39
N GLY A 313 16.09 -0.01 31.53
CA GLY A 313 14.82 -0.68 31.75
C GLY A 313 13.62 0.26 31.55
N ASN A 314 13.79 1.30 30.73
CA ASN A 314 12.78 2.32 30.44
C ASN A 314 12.79 2.59 28.93
N PRO A 315 11.66 2.39 28.21
CA PRO A 315 11.63 2.50 26.75
C PRO A 315 12.19 3.81 26.22
N THR A 316 11.88 4.94 26.85
CA THR A 316 12.40 6.26 26.45
C THR A 316 13.91 6.37 26.68
N LEU A 317 14.41 6.06 27.88
CA LEU A 317 15.85 6.13 28.15
C LEU A 317 16.67 5.13 27.32
N ASP A 318 16.05 4.03 26.94
CA ASP A 318 16.63 2.98 26.12
C ASP A 318 16.38 3.18 24.60
N HIS A 319 15.78 4.30 24.22
CA HIS A 319 15.50 4.72 22.83
C HIS A 319 14.67 3.70 22.05
N VAL A 320 13.78 2.99 22.73
CA VAL A 320 12.87 2.01 22.15
C VAL A 320 11.72 2.69 21.42
N ASP A 321 11.20 3.77 22.00
CA ASP A 321 10.04 4.52 21.48
C ASP A 321 10.41 5.54 20.41
N HIS A 322 11.70 5.82 20.16
CA HIS A 322 12.12 6.84 19.20
C HIS A 322 13.50 6.57 18.58
N ILE A 323 13.69 7.06 17.36
CA ILE A 323 15.00 7.16 16.73
C ILE A 323 15.65 8.45 17.20
N HIS A 324 16.79 8.36 17.88
CA HIS A 324 17.63 9.51 18.17
C HIS A 324 18.67 9.66 17.06
N LEU A 325 18.52 10.70 16.24
CA LEU A 325 19.44 11.02 15.16
C LEU A 325 20.29 12.22 15.56
N SER A 326 21.61 12.07 15.49
CA SER A 326 22.56 13.16 15.62
C SER A 326 23.25 13.46 14.29
N ALA A 327 23.19 14.72 13.84
CA ALA A 327 23.88 15.22 12.65
C ALA A 327 24.51 16.59 12.89
N GLY A 328 25.69 16.82 12.32
CA GLY A 328 26.44 18.06 12.53
C GLY A 328 27.94 17.84 12.73
N PRO A 329 28.69 18.89 13.13
CA PRO A 329 30.11 18.75 13.44
C PRO A 329 30.33 17.81 14.64
N PRO A 330 31.47 17.08 14.65
CA PRO A 330 31.83 16.22 15.77
C PRO A 330 32.09 17.02 17.07
N PRO A 331 32.07 16.38 18.25
CA PRO A 331 31.84 14.94 18.47
C PRO A 331 30.36 14.54 18.47
N PHE A 332 30.09 13.24 18.39
CA PHE A 332 28.82 12.64 18.85
C PHE A 332 28.89 12.53 20.38
N ARG A 333 27.95 13.19 21.08
CA ARG A 333 28.02 13.43 22.53
C ARG A 333 27.25 12.40 23.34
#